data_AF-Q6KIN7-F1
#
_entry.id   AF-Q6KIN7-F1
#
_cell.length_a   1.000
_cell.length_b   1.000
_cell.length_c   1.000
_cell.angle_alpha   90.00
_cell.angle_beta   90.00
_cell.angle_gamma   90.00
#
_symmetry.space_group_name_H-M   'P 1'
#
loop_
_entity.id
_entity.type
_entity.pdbx_description
1 polymer ?
#
loop_
_entity_poly.entity_id
_entity_poly.type
_entity_poly.pdbx_seq_one_letter_code
_entity_poly.pdbx_strand_id
1 'polypeptide(L)' 'MEKNTIKELEDIALLLEKFENFLTENQRKVLSYRFLEDYSYQEIADILKISKPASYDAVNKAKQKLLDISKKLQV' A
#
# COMPACT_ATOMS: atom_id res chain seq x y z
N MET A 1 -9.72 -15.40 -0.29
CA MET A 1 -8.50 -14.81 -0.89
C MET A 1 -8.91 -13.50 -1.51
N GLU A 2 -8.62 -12.38 -0.85
CA GLU A 2 -8.88 -11.07 -1.42
C GLU A 2 -7.80 -10.84 -2.49
N LYS A 3 -8.16 -11.06 -3.76
CA LYS A 3 -7.29 -10.77 -4.90
C LYS A 3 -7.54 -9.32 -5.28
N ASN A 4 -6.54 -8.47 -5.13
CA ASN A 4 -6.56 -7.15 -5.77
C ASN A 4 -6.70 -7.37 -7.28
N THR A 5 -7.54 -6.56 -7.93
CA THR A 5 -7.64 -6.63 -9.39
C THR A 5 -6.36 -6.08 -10.02
N ILE A 6 -6.00 -6.54 -11.23
CA ILE A 6 -4.84 -6.00 -11.97
C ILE A 6 -4.92 -4.47 -12.05
N LYS A 7 -6.12 -3.96 -12.34
CA LYS A 7 -6.39 -2.53 -12.39
C LYS A 7 -6.12 -1.82 -11.05
N GLU A 8 -6.56 -2.39 -9.93
CA GLU A 8 -6.27 -1.81 -8.61
C GLU A 8 -4.76 -1.78 -8.31
N LEU A 9 -4.03 -2.82 -8.72
CA LEU A 9 -2.57 -2.86 -8.55
C LEU A 9 -1.89 -1.73 -9.32
N GLU A 10 -2.24 -1.57 -10.60
CA GLU A 10 -1.73 -0.51 -11.48
C GLU A 10 -2.10 0.89 -10.97
N ASP A 11 -3.36 1.11 -10.58
CA ASP A 11 -3.84 2.40 -10.08
C ASP A 11 -3.09 2.81 -8.81
N ILE A 12 -2.92 1.90 -7.85
CA ILE A 12 -2.21 2.20 -6.60
C ILE A 12 -0.71 2.40 -6.83
N ALA A 13 -0.08 1.60 -7.70
CA ALA A 13 1.33 1.77 -8.06
C ALA A 13 1.59 3.17 -8.66
N LEU A 14 0.76 3.60 -9.61
CA LEU A 14 0.86 4.91 -10.23
C LEU A 14 0.65 6.06 -9.23
N LEU A 15 -0.32 5.92 -8.32
CA LEU A 15 -0.52 6.91 -7.27
C LEU A 15 0.65 6.96 -6.30
N LEU A 16 1.26 5.81 -5.99
CA LEU A 16 2.42 5.74 -5.11
C LEU A 16 3.60 6.48 -5.71
N GLU A 17 3.92 6.28 -7.00
CA GLU A 17 4.99 7.05 -7.68
C GLU A 17 4.77 8.56 -7.60
N LYS A 18 3.52 9.02 -7.71
CA LYS A 18 3.17 10.45 -7.67
C LYS A 18 3.23 11.05 -6.26
N PHE A 19 2.82 10.28 -5.26
CA PHE A 19 2.51 10.83 -3.93
C PHE A 19 3.28 10.17 -2.78
N GLU A 20 4.26 9.31 -3.06
CA GLU A 20 5.05 8.63 -2.03
C GLU A 20 5.68 9.58 -1.02
N ASN A 21 6.08 10.78 -1.45
CA ASN A 21 6.72 11.79 -0.60
C ASN A 21 5.78 12.38 0.47
N PHE A 22 4.47 12.15 0.35
CA PHE A 22 3.46 12.52 1.35
C PHE A 22 3.15 11.39 2.34
N LEU A 23 3.78 10.23 2.17
CA LEU A 23 3.63 9.06 3.03
C LEU A 23 4.80 8.95 4.01
N THR A 24 4.51 8.43 5.21
CA THR A 24 5.59 8.02 6.11
C THR A 24 6.38 6.85 5.50
N GLU A 25 7.61 6.63 5.98
CA GLU A 25 8.44 5.51 5.52
C GLU A 25 7.70 4.18 5.63
N ASN A 26 7.04 3.91 6.78
CA ASN A 26 6.28 2.69 6.97
C ASN A 26 5.11 2.55 6.00
N GLN A 27 4.37 3.63 5.72
CA GLN A 27 3.25 3.63 4.78
C GLN A 27 3.72 3.34 3.35
N ARG A 28 4.81 3.99 2.93
CA ARG A 28 5.43 3.75 1.63
C ARG A 28 5.88 2.30 1.50
N LYS A 29 6.60 1.80 2.51
CA LYS A 29 7.17 0.45 2.54
C LYS A 29 6.09 -0.63 2.40
N VAL A 30 5.02 -0.57 3.18
CA VAL A 30 3.94 -1.59 3.08
C VAL A 30 3.20 -1.53 1.74
N LEU A 31 3.09 -0.35 1.12
CA LEU A 31 2.51 -0.21 -0.22
C LEU A 31 3.46 -0.71 -1.30
N SER A 32 4.75 -0.40 -1.24
CA SER A 32 5.76 -0.92 -2.17
C SER A 32 5.80 -2.45 -2.15
N TYR A 33 5.83 -3.04 -0.95
CA TYR A 33 5.76 -4.49 -0.80
C TYR A 33 4.50 -5.10 -1.42
N ARG A 34 3.34 -4.49 -1.17
CA ARG A 34 2.07 -5.07 -1.66
C ARG A 34 1.86 -4.86 -3.15
N PHE A 35 2.22 -3.69 -3.68
CA PHE A 35 1.78 -3.21 -5.00
C PHE A 35 2.91 -3.14 -6.03
N LEU A 36 4.17 -3.17 -5.62
CA LEU A 36 5.34 -3.17 -6.53
C LEU A 36 6.10 -4.50 -6.48
N GLU A 37 6.20 -5.13 -5.31
CA GLU A 37 6.94 -6.40 -5.10
C GLU A 37 6.04 -7.65 -5.04
N ASP A 38 4.72 -7.47 -5.11
CA ASP A 38 3.68 -8.52 -5.04
C ASP A 38 3.76 -9.44 -3.80
N TYR A 39 4.26 -8.93 -2.67
CA TYR A 39 4.21 -9.67 -1.41
C TYR A 39 2.77 -9.79 -0.89
N SER A 40 2.45 -10.96 -0.37
CA SER A 40 1.25 -11.22 0.40
C SER A 40 1.29 -10.53 1.77
N TYR A 41 0.13 -10.36 2.40
CA TYR A 41 0.06 -9.83 3.78
C TYR A 41 0.86 -10.68 4.78
N GLN A 42 1.02 -11.98 4.52
CA GLN A 42 1.82 -12.86 5.37
C GLN A 42 3.32 -12.56 5.20
N GLU A 43 3.81 -12.49 3.96
CA GLU A 43 5.22 -12.16 3.70
C GLU A 43 5.59 -10.78 4.24
N ILE A 44 4.70 -9.78 4.09
CA ILE A 44 4.87 -8.45 4.69
C ILE A 44 4.93 -8.55 6.23
N ALA A 45 4.07 -9.37 6.83
CA ALA A 45 4.05 -9.57 8.28
C ALA A 45 5.35 -10.19 8.78
N ASP A 46 5.88 -11.18 8.05
CA ASP A 46 7.14 -11.86 8.37
C ASP A 46 8.33 -10.90 8.22
N ILE A 47 8.39 -10.11 7.14
CA ILE A 47 9.43 -9.09 6.91
C ILE A 47 9.43 -8.03 8.01
N LEU A 48 8.24 -7.53 8.38
CA LEU A 48 8.08 -6.45 9.36
C LEU A 48 8.02 -6.94 10.81
N LYS A 49 8.05 -8.27 11.03
CA LYS A 49 7.92 -8.91 12.35
C LYS A 49 6.65 -8.46 13.10
N ILE A 50 5.54 -8.39 12.38
CA ILE A 50 4.21 -8.07 12.92
C ILE A 50 3.24 -9.21 12.67
N SER A 51 2.02 -9.12 13.20
CA SER A 51 0.98 -10.09 12.89
C SER A 51 0.40 -9.88 11.49
N LYS A 52 -0.09 -10.95 10.85
CA LYS A 52 -0.80 -10.85 9.56
C LYS A 52 -1.97 -9.85 9.57
N PRO A 53 -2.81 -9.78 10.62
CA PRO A 53 -3.83 -8.72 10.72
C PRO A 53 -3.24 -7.32 10.79
N ALA A 54 -2.14 -7.12 11.53
CA ALA A 54 -1.47 -5.82 11.60
C ALA A 54 -0.89 -5.39 10.24
N SER A 55 -0.37 -6.33 9.46
CA SER A 55 0.09 -6.12 8.08
C SER A 55 -1.06 -5.70 7.16
N TYR A 56 -2.18 -6.42 7.22
CA TYR A 56 -3.40 -6.08 6.48
C TYR A 56 -3.89 -4.66 6.81
N ASP A 57 -3.98 -4.33 8.10
CA ASP A 57 -4.39 -3.01 8.56
C ASP A 57 -3.43 -1.91 8.11
N ALA A 58 -2.12 -2.16 8.18
CA ALA A 58 -1.10 -1.20 7.78
C ALA A 58 -1.21 -0.87 6.29
N VAL A 59 -1.34 -1.90 5.43
CA VAL A 59 -1.53 -1.72 3.99
C VAL A 59 -2.82 -0.94 3.70
N ASN A 60 -3.94 -1.32 4.31
CA ASN A 60 -5.22 -0.65 4.05
C ASN A 60 -5.25 0.81 4.53
N LYS A 61 -4.66 1.11 5.70
CA LYS A 61 -4.54 2.49 6.19
C LYS A 61 -3.63 3.33 5.30
N ALA A 62 -2.51 2.77 4.84
CA ALA A 62 -1.62 3.45 3.91
C ALA A 62 -2.30 3.69 2.56
N LYS A 63 -3.04 2.70 2.03
CA LYS A 63 -3.82 2.80 0.80
C LYS A 63 -4.88 3.90 0.90
N GLN A 64 -5.65 3.93 2.00
CA GLN A 64 -6.65 4.97 2.23
C GLN A 64 -6.01 6.36 2.26
N LYS A 65 -4.88 6.50 2.97
CA LYS A 65 -4.14 7.76 3.02
C LYS A 65 -3.70 8.22 1.63
N LEU A 66 -3.18 7.32 0.80
CA LEU A 66 -2.77 7.60 -0.57
C LEU A 66 -3.95 8.06 -1.45
N LEU A 67 -5.09 7.36 -1.36
CA LEU A 67 -6.31 7.74 -2.06
C LEU A 67 -6.84 9.11 -1.60
N ASP A 68 -6.77 9.41 -0.30
CA ASP A 68 -7.16 10.71 0.24
C ASP A 68 -6.26 11.85 -0.24
N ILE A 69 -4.95 11.60 -0.37
CA ILE A 69 -4.00 12.55 -0.98
C ILE A 69 -4.37 12.79 -2.43
N SER A 70 -4.58 11.73 -3.22
CA SER A 70 -4.98 11.82 -4.62
C SER A 70 -6.27 12.61 -4.82
N LYS A 71 -7.27 12.41 -3.95
CA LYS A 71 -8.53 13.17 -4.00
C LYS A 71 -8.36 14.64 -3.67
N LYS A 72 -7.43 15.00 -2.79
CA LYS A 72 -7.19 16.39 -2.37
C LYS A 72 -6.36 17.17 -3.38
N LEU A 73 -5.39 16.51 -3.99
CA LEU A 73 -4.47 17.11 -4.96
C LEU A 73 -4.98 16.96 -6.40
N GLN A 74 -6.31 16.96 -6.59
CA GLN A 74 -6.97 16.70 -7.88
C GLN A 74 -6.15 17.25 -9.05
N VAL A 75 -5.58 16.33 -9.82
CA VAL A 75 -5.26 16.53 -11.23
C VAL A 75 -6.49 16.09 -12.00
#